data_AF-A0A3A8PPJ2-F1
#
_entry.id   AF-A0A3A8PPJ2-F1
#
_cell.length_a   1.000
_cell.length_b   1.000
_cell.length_c   1.000
_cell.angle_alpha   90.00
_cell.angle_beta   90.00
_cell.angle_gamma   90.00
#
_symmetry.space_group_name_H-M   'P 1'
#
loop_
_entity.id
_entity.type
_entity.pdbx_description
1 polymer ?
#
loop_
_entity_poly.entity_id
_entity_poly.type
_entity_poly.pdbx_seq_one_letter_code
_entity_poly.pdbx_strand_id
1 'polypeptide(L)'
;MPERVDAPGGASSHLNGDGSALELCITSGPTGCRYRLIGDPGTLLEAPLDRWAVRQQALDRVLEAGAAQALAPLVTRAMDHWLPAHPEAAAHLTRNVFWLAAPLGDPGLALYLEGGAGSDSEAWDALRRWFGFMVPDAAPARAYVDAIAEVGRLSSVGIEGSSPSEARAKFHWRLRTPVRCDLLGLPLLDDPDFSRFLTAMVGGADRPLPLASLVLSAGFSVATGALVDTKIDVCCCHACLGFTPEQWNERLPRVYGMFGLELPPVAEALARGECQGLFLGFGLDVSGRRRLNLYLMPGGGAS
;
A
#
# COMPACT_ATOMS: atom_id res chain seq x y z
N MET A 1 -0.01 -7.05 9.77
CA MET A 1 1.23 -7.64 10.29
C MET A 1 0.86 -8.45 11.51
N PRO A 2 1.22 -9.74 11.62
CA PRO A 2 1.25 -10.40 12.93
C PRO A 2 2.12 -9.56 13.88
N GLU A 3 1.79 -9.57 15.17
CA GLU A 3 2.62 -8.91 16.19
C GLU A 3 4.07 -9.41 16.07
N ARG A 4 4.98 -8.45 16.01
CA ARG A 4 6.40 -8.69 15.84
C ARG A 4 7.00 -9.09 17.17
N VAL A 5 7.82 -10.15 17.18
CA VAL A 5 8.77 -10.38 18.28
C VAL A 5 9.98 -9.53 17.95
N ASP A 6 10.10 -8.36 18.57
CA ASP A 6 11.27 -7.49 18.37
C ASP A 6 12.53 -8.22 18.85
N ALA A 7 13.47 -8.44 17.93
CA ALA A 7 14.82 -8.81 18.33
C ALA A 7 15.46 -7.59 19.01
N PRO A 8 16.07 -7.73 20.20
CA PRO A 8 16.65 -6.59 20.88
C PRO A 8 17.87 -6.07 20.11
N GLY A 9 17.80 -4.81 19.64
CA GLY A 9 18.98 -4.01 19.32
C GLY A 9 19.31 -3.72 17.85
N GLY A 10 18.37 -3.84 16.89
CA GLY A 10 18.61 -3.43 15.50
C GLY A 10 17.51 -2.52 14.96
N ALA A 11 17.89 -1.41 14.31
CA ALA A 11 16.95 -0.55 13.61
C ALA A 11 16.29 -1.35 12.46
N SER A 12 14.96 -1.39 12.41
CA SER A 12 14.24 -2.28 11.51
C SER A 12 13.02 -1.61 10.86
N SER A 13 12.77 -1.95 9.60
CA SER A 13 11.67 -1.39 8.83
C SER A 13 10.33 -1.99 9.22
N HIS A 14 9.26 -1.20 9.11
CA HIS A 14 7.88 -1.66 9.23
C HIS A 14 7.22 -1.90 7.86
N LEU A 15 7.95 -1.64 6.77
CA LEU A 15 7.50 -1.91 5.41
C LEU A 15 7.16 -3.39 5.22
N ASN A 16 8.11 -4.26 5.61
CA ASN A 16 8.01 -5.70 5.47
C ASN A 16 7.99 -6.41 6.83
N GLY A 17 7.34 -7.57 6.89
CA GLY A 17 7.19 -8.32 8.15
C GLY A 17 8.49 -8.89 8.71
N ASP A 18 9.51 -9.06 7.85
CA ASP A 18 10.85 -9.51 8.22
C ASP A 18 11.78 -8.35 8.65
N GLY A 19 11.34 -7.10 8.52
CA GLY A 19 12.13 -5.92 8.83
C GLY A 19 12.95 -5.34 7.70
N SER A 20 12.88 -5.93 6.50
CA SER A 20 13.57 -5.42 5.33
C SER A 20 13.01 -4.07 4.88
N ALA A 21 13.91 -3.20 4.41
CA ALA A 21 13.63 -1.80 4.11
C ALA A 21 13.17 -1.55 2.67
N LEU A 22 13.06 -2.60 1.86
CA LEU A 22 12.82 -2.52 0.41
C LEU A 22 11.82 -3.57 -0.04
N GLU A 23 10.95 -3.19 -0.95
CA GLU A 23 9.95 -4.04 -1.57
C GLU A 23 9.85 -3.73 -3.06
N LEU A 24 9.77 -4.74 -3.90
CA LEU A 24 9.47 -4.59 -5.33
C LEU A 24 7.98 -4.83 -5.56
N CYS A 25 7.30 -3.86 -6.16
CA CYS A 25 5.93 -3.97 -6.62
C CYS A 25 5.91 -4.10 -8.15
N ILE A 26 5.38 -5.21 -8.65
CA ILE A 26 5.14 -5.44 -10.07
C ILE A 26 3.65 -5.33 -10.34
N THR A 27 3.25 -4.35 -11.14
CA THR A 27 1.86 -4.11 -11.52
C THR A 27 1.63 -4.61 -12.95
N SER A 28 0.81 -5.63 -13.13
CA SER A 28 0.34 -6.03 -14.45
C SER A 28 -1.02 -5.42 -14.73
N GLY A 29 -1.12 -4.75 -15.88
CA GLY A 29 -2.36 -4.18 -16.40
C GLY A 29 -2.56 -4.50 -17.88
N PRO A 30 -3.55 -3.84 -18.54
CA PRO A 30 -3.86 -4.09 -19.95
C PRO A 30 -2.71 -3.78 -20.92
N THR A 31 -1.75 -2.96 -20.51
CA THR A 31 -0.61 -2.51 -21.33
C THR A 31 0.70 -3.20 -20.97
N GLY A 32 0.64 -4.29 -20.20
CA GLY A 32 1.81 -5.03 -19.71
C GLY A 32 2.18 -4.72 -18.27
N CYS A 33 3.42 -5.05 -17.91
CA CYS A 33 3.97 -4.91 -16.56
C CYS A 33 4.64 -3.56 -16.32
N ARG A 34 4.51 -3.03 -15.09
CA ARG A 34 5.24 -1.88 -14.58
C ARG A 34 5.85 -2.22 -13.22
N TYR A 35 6.97 -1.58 -12.90
CA TYR A 35 7.77 -1.93 -11.73
C TYR A 35 7.95 -0.70 -10.84
N ARG A 36 7.83 -0.88 -9.54
CA ARG A 36 8.11 0.16 -8.54
C ARG A 36 8.95 -0.42 -7.42
N LEU A 37 9.98 0.30 -7.00
CA LEU A 37 10.70 0.02 -5.76
C LEU A 37 10.09 0.86 -4.65
N ILE A 38 9.66 0.20 -3.58
CA ILE A 38 9.13 0.83 -2.36
C ILE A 38 10.20 0.70 -1.29
N GLY A 39 10.45 1.78 -0.55
CA GLY A 39 11.49 1.80 0.46
C GLY A 39 11.13 2.59 1.70
N ASP A 40 11.84 2.27 2.79
CA ASP A 40 11.82 2.98 4.07
C ASP A 40 13.15 3.73 4.27
N PRO A 41 13.26 4.98 3.80
CA PRO A 41 14.51 5.71 3.88
C PRO A 41 14.91 5.97 5.32
N GLY A 42 16.19 5.76 5.62
CA GLY A 42 16.75 6.00 6.95
C GLY A 42 16.45 4.90 7.96
N THR A 43 15.85 3.76 7.58
CA THR A 43 15.48 2.73 8.57
C THR A 43 16.63 2.19 9.41
N LEU A 44 17.87 2.28 8.92
CA LEU A 44 19.08 1.80 9.60
C LEU A 44 19.64 2.82 10.61
N LEU A 45 19.09 4.03 10.65
CA LEU A 45 19.55 5.09 11.55
C LEU A 45 18.76 5.04 12.86
N GLU A 46 19.49 5.06 13.97
CA GLU A 46 18.90 5.04 15.31
C GLU A 46 18.31 6.41 15.68
N ALA A 47 19.03 7.49 15.35
CA ALA A 47 18.66 8.85 15.72
C ALA A 47 17.46 9.36 14.89
N PRO A 48 16.35 9.79 15.53
CA PRO A 48 15.15 10.26 14.82
C PRO A 48 15.38 11.44 13.88
N LEU A 49 16.25 12.39 14.26
CA LEU A 49 16.57 13.55 13.43
C LEU A 49 17.36 13.18 12.18
N ASP A 50 18.29 12.22 12.30
CA ASP A 50 19.06 11.73 11.15
C ASP A 50 18.15 10.96 10.19
N ARG A 51 17.21 10.15 10.73
CA ARG A 51 16.15 9.51 9.93
C ARG A 51 15.36 10.53 9.14
N TRP A 52 14.91 11.61 9.80
CA TRP A 52 14.14 12.66 9.15
C TRP A 52 14.93 13.34 8.02
N ALA A 53 16.20 13.69 8.26
CA ALA A 53 17.03 14.33 7.24
C ALA A 53 17.24 13.43 6.01
N VAL A 54 17.56 12.14 6.21
CA VAL A 54 17.72 11.18 5.11
C VAL A 54 16.41 10.95 4.35
N ARG A 55 15.28 10.99 5.04
CA ARG A 55 13.95 10.88 4.44
C ARG A 55 13.62 12.04 3.50
N GLN A 56 13.91 13.27 3.92
CA GLN A 56 13.73 14.44 3.06
C GLN A 56 14.63 14.34 1.81
N GLN A 57 15.90 13.97 1.98
CA GLN A 57 16.82 13.78 0.85
C GLN A 57 16.35 12.66 -0.10
N ALA A 58 15.82 11.56 0.46
CA ALA A 58 15.27 10.48 -0.35
C ALA A 58 14.02 10.92 -1.12
N LEU A 59 13.15 11.72 -0.51
CA LEU A 59 11.99 12.28 -1.19
C LEU A 59 12.40 13.14 -2.39
N ASP A 60 13.36 14.05 -2.21
CA ASP A 60 13.86 14.89 -3.30
C ASP A 60 14.41 14.05 -4.46
N ARG A 61 15.19 13.00 -4.13
CA ARG A 61 15.74 12.06 -5.13
C ARG A 61 14.66 11.27 -5.83
N VAL A 62 13.61 10.84 -5.14
CA VAL A 62 12.50 10.10 -5.75
C VAL A 62 11.66 11.01 -6.66
N LEU A 63 11.39 12.25 -6.23
CA LEU A 63 10.74 13.25 -7.07
C LEU A 63 11.54 13.51 -8.35
N GLU A 64 12.87 13.58 -8.25
CA GLU A 64 13.75 13.76 -9.40
C GLU A 64 13.78 12.53 -10.31
N ALA A 65 14.11 11.36 -9.76
CA ALA A 65 14.24 10.11 -10.52
C ALA A 65 12.92 9.69 -11.18
N GLY A 66 11.80 9.99 -10.54
CA GLY A 66 10.46 9.74 -11.05
C GLY A 66 9.93 10.81 -12.00
N ALA A 67 10.70 11.85 -12.35
CA ALA A 67 10.21 12.99 -13.14
C ALA A 67 8.88 13.57 -12.59
N ALA A 68 8.75 13.61 -11.27
CA ALA A 68 7.53 13.93 -10.53
C ALA A 68 7.68 15.22 -9.70
N GLN A 69 8.65 16.08 -10.03
CA GLN A 69 8.97 17.30 -9.29
C GLN A 69 7.77 18.26 -9.17
N ALA A 70 6.85 18.22 -10.14
CA ALA A 70 5.61 18.99 -10.10
C ALA A 70 4.69 18.61 -8.92
N LEU A 71 4.90 17.45 -8.30
CA LEU A 71 4.19 17.01 -7.10
C LEU A 71 4.76 17.57 -5.80
N ALA A 72 5.97 18.14 -5.80
CA ALA A 72 6.63 18.57 -4.56
C ALA A 72 5.72 19.43 -3.65
N PRO A 73 5.00 20.47 -4.15
CA PRO A 73 4.11 21.27 -3.29
C PRO A 73 2.94 20.46 -2.71
N LEU A 74 2.42 19.48 -3.44
CA LEU A 74 1.33 18.63 -3.00
C LEU A 74 1.82 17.64 -1.92
N VAL A 75 3.00 17.08 -2.12
CA VAL A 75 3.64 16.16 -1.19
C VAL A 75 3.96 16.85 0.13
N THR A 76 4.58 18.03 0.08
CA THR A 76 4.85 18.86 1.27
C THR A 76 3.55 19.15 2.03
N ARG A 77 2.49 19.58 1.33
CA ARG A 77 1.19 19.81 1.97
C ARG A 77 0.63 18.55 2.64
N ALA A 78 0.74 17.39 1.98
CA ALA A 78 0.26 16.13 2.54
C ALA A 78 1.01 15.76 3.83
N MET A 79 2.34 15.95 3.84
CA MET A 79 3.19 15.71 4.99
C MET A 79 2.92 16.69 6.12
N ASP A 80 2.86 17.99 5.84
CA ASP A 80 2.62 19.04 6.85
C ASP A 80 1.29 18.87 7.58
N HIS A 81 0.28 18.33 6.89
CA HIS A 81 -1.01 18.05 7.51
C HIS A 81 -1.01 16.80 8.38
N TRP A 82 -0.27 15.77 7.97
CA TRP A 82 -0.36 14.44 8.56
C TRP A 82 0.70 14.19 9.63
N LEU A 83 1.86 14.83 9.50
CA LEU A 83 3.01 14.66 10.37
C LEU A 83 3.13 15.84 11.34
N PRO A 84 3.76 15.63 12.51
CA PRO A 84 4.06 16.73 13.41
C PRO A 84 4.90 17.81 12.70
N ALA A 85 4.54 19.09 12.91
CA ALA A 85 5.18 20.22 12.24
C ALA A 85 6.68 20.40 12.54
N HIS A 86 7.17 19.80 13.63
CA HIS A 86 8.55 19.94 14.06
C HIS A 86 9.24 18.57 14.21
N PRO A 87 10.48 18.41 13.70
CA PRO A 87 11.27 17.19 13.85
C PRO A 87 11.44 16.74 15.31
N GLU A 88 11.46 17.70 16.26
CA GLU A 88 11.51 17.42 17.70
C GLU A 88 10.23 16.74 18.21
N ALA A 89 9.06 17.14 17.69
CA ALA A 89 7.80 16.45 17.95
C ALA A 89 7.75 15.07 17.25
N ALA A 90 8.51 14.90 16.17
CA ALA A 90 8.73 13.61 15.52
C ALA A 90 9.74 12.70 16.27
N ALA A 91 10.46 13.21 17.27
CA ALA A 91 11.43 12.41 18.04
C ALA A 91 10.77 11.27 18.84
N HIS A 92 9.48 11.44 19.18
CA HIS A 92 8.66 10.39 19.82
C HIS A 92 8.13 9.35 18.84
N LEU A 93 8.28 9.57 17.53
CA LEU A 93 7.95 8.58 16.51
C LEU A 93 9.09 7.55 16.51
N THR A 94 8.94 6.57 17.40
CA THR A 94 9.81 5.39 17.51
C THR A 94 9.73 4.49 16.28
N ARG A 95 8.78 4.77 15.38
CA ARG A 95 8.45 4.00 14.18
C ARG A 95 8.53 4.85 12.92
N ASN A 96 8.55 4.17 11.78
CA ASN A 96 8.76 4.79 10.49
C ASN A 96 7.52 5.55 10.05
N VAL A 97 7.74 6.81 9.71
CA VAL A 97 6.69 7.82 9.56
C VAL A 97 6.12 7.82 8.14
N PHE A 98 6.96 7.44 7.16
CA PHE A 98 6.54 7.31 5.77
C PHE A 98 7.46 6.40 4.94
N TRP A 99 6.88 5.87 3.86
CA TRP A 99 7.55 5.11 2.81
C TRP A 99 7.46 5.83 1.48
N LEU A 100 8.44 5.60 0.61
CA LEU A 100 8.49 6.17 -0.74
C LEU A 100 8.49 5.04 -1.76
N ALA A 101 7.77 5.21 -2.86
CA ALA A 101 7.92 4.38 -4.05
C ALA A 101 8.43 5.19 -5.23
N ALA A 102 9.46 4.65 -5.88
CA ALA A 102 9.95 5.13 -7.16
C ALA A 102 9.60 4.11 -8.26
N PRO A 103 8.98 4.53 -9.37
CA PRO A 103 8.85 3.70 -10.56
C PRO A 103 10.21 3.40 -11.19
N LEU A 104 10.33 2.21 -11.79
CA LEU A 104 11.50 1.79 -12.56
C LEU A 104 11.15 1.89 -14.05
N GLY A 105 11.29 3.10 -14.60
CA GLY A 105 11.15 3.37 -16.05
C GLY A 105 9.96 4.24 -16.46
N ASP A 106 8.95 4.40 -15.61
CA ASP A 106 7.83 5.32 -15.83
C ASP A 106 7.96 6.58 -14.97
N PRO A 107 7.39 7.73 -15.36
CA PRO A 107 7.26 8.88 -14.47
C PRO A 107 6.30 8.59 -13.31
N GLY A 108 6.64 9.04 -12.11
CA GLY A 108 5.77 9.00 -10.95
C GLY A 108 6.48 8.91 -9.61
N LEU A 109 5.67 8.97 -8.57
CA LEU A 109 6.02 8.84 -7.16
C LEU A 109 4.84 8.16 -6.46
N ALA A 110 5.13 7.41 -5.40
CA ALA A 110 4.18 7.23 -4.30
C ALA A 110 4.79 7.66 -2.97
N LEU A 111 4.06 8.44 -2.20
CA LEU A 111 4.33 8.70 -0.78
C LEU A 111 3.27 7.95 0.03
N TYR A 112 3.68 7.20 1.04
CA TYR A 112 2.79 6.57 2.01
C TYR A 112 3.13 7.06 3.41
N LEU A 113 2.15 7.58 4.13
CA LEU A 113 2.27 8.04 5.51
C LEU A 113 1.56 7.04 6.43
N GLU A 114 2.17 6.67 7.54
CA GLU A 114 1.55 5.75 8.51
C GLU A 114 0.21 6.32 9.02
N GLY A 115 -0.79 5.47 9.26
CA GLY A 115 -2.18 5.85 9.58
C GLY A 115 -2.42 6.69 10.86
N GLY A 116 -1.36 7.22 11.48
CA GLY A 116 -1.40 8.13 12.62
C GLY A 116 -1.30 7.45 13.98
N ALA A 117 -0.87 8.22 14.98
CA ALA A 117 -0.90 7.84 16.38
C ALA A 117 -2.17 8.37 17.04
N GLY A 118 -2.90 7.53 17.77
CA GLY A 118 -4.14 7.90 18.44
C GLY A 118 -5.14 6.75 18.49
N SER A 119 -6.33 7.05 18.98
CA SER A 119 -7.48 6.17 18.88
C SER A 119 -7.97 6.07 17.43
N ASP A 120 -8.72 5.02 17.14
CA ASP A 120 -9.27 4.79 15.82
C ASP A 120 -10.21 5.91 15.33
N SER A 121 -10.98 6.49 16.25
CA SER A 121 -11.84 7.65 15.94
C SER A 121 -11.00 8.84 15.51
N GLU A 122 -9.93 9.14 16.25
CA GLU A 122 -9.03 10.25 15.94
C GLU A 122 -8.34 10.07 14.59
N ALA A 123 -7.95 8.83 14.25
CA ALA A 123 -7.36 8.51 12.94
C ALA A 123 -8.35 8.74 11.79
N TRP A 124 -9.61 8.33 11.94
CA TRP A 124 -10.64 8.59 10.93
C TRP A 124 -10.99 10.09 10.81
N ASP A 125 -11.05 10.81 11.92
CA ASP A 125 -11.25 12.26 11.91
C ASP A 125 -10.08 13.01 11.27
N ALA A 126 -8.85 12.55 11.50
CA ALA A 126 -7.67 13.05 10.81
C ALA A 126 -7.76 12.82 9.29
N LEU A 127 -8.19 11.63 8.86
CA LEU A 127 -8.39 11.34 7.43
C LEU A 127 -9.45 12.25 6.78
N ARG A 128 -10.60 12.46 7.44
CA ARG A 128 -11.65 13.36 6.94
C ARG A 128 -11.15 14.80 6.76
N ARG A 129 -10.33 15.28 7.71
CA ARG A 129 -9.69 16.60 7.62
C ARG A 129 -8.68 16.61 6.49
N TRP A 130 -7.80 15.62 6.42
CA TRP A 130 -6.77 15.50 5.38
C TRP A 130 -7.37 15.58 3.97
N PHE A 131 -8.43 14.84 3.68
CA PHE A 131 -9.13 14.98 2.39
C PHE A 131 -9.66 16.40 2.13
N GLY A 132 -10.15 17.09 3.16
CA GLY A 132 -10.57 18.49 3.04
C GLY A 132 -9.45 19.45 2.63
N PHE A 133 -8.17 19.08 2.84
CA PHE A 133 -7.01 19.87 2.40
C PHE A 133 -6.41 19.39 1.07
N MET A 134 -6.61 18.12 0.74
CA MET A 134 -5.96 17.49 -0.42
C MET A 134 -6.76 17.59 -1.70
N VAL A 135 -8.11 17.68 -1.64
CA VAL A 135 -8.96 17.67 -2.83
C VAL A 135 -9.95 18.84 -2.83
N PRO A 136 -10.40 19.32 -4.01
CA PRO A 136 -11.37 20.42 -4.08
C PRO A 136 -12.77 20.04 -3.60
N ASP A 137 -13.18 18.78 -3.79
CA ASP A 137 -14.43 18.23 -3.25
C ASP A 137 -14.13 16.96 -2.43
N ALA A 138 -14.22 17.09 -1.11
CA ALA A 138 -13.97 15.98 -0.19
C ALA A 138 -15.23 15.15 0.10
N ALA A 139 -16.41 15.51 -0.42
CA ALA A 139 -17.65 14.82 -0.09
C ALA A 139 -17.64 13.33 -0.47
N PRO A 140 -17.17 12.93 -1.68
CA PRO A 140 -17.08 11.51 -2.05
C PRO A 140 -16.16 10.72 -1.11
N ALA A 141 -15.00 11.28 -0.77
CA ALA A 141 -14.04 10.64 0.12
C ALA A 141 -14.58 10.52 1.55
N ARG A 142 -15.25 11.56 2.07
CA ARG A 142 -15.87 11.54 3.40
C ARG A 142 -16.99 10.50 3.49
N ALA A 143 -17.87 10.43 2.51
CA ALA A 143 -18.92 9.41 2.45
C ALA A 143 -18.32 7.99 2.46
N TYR A 144 -17.24 7.78 1.70
CA TYR A 144 -16.52 6.50 1.70
C TYR A 144 -15.93 6.18 3.08
N VAL A 145 -15.28 7.15 3.72
CA VAL A 145 -14.70 7.00 5.07
C VAL A 145 -15.77 6.69 6.11
N ASP A 146 -16.90 7.40 6.07
CA ASP A 146 -18.00 7.22 7.01
C ASP A 146 -18.59 5.81 6.93
N ALA A 147 -18.71 5.25 5.73
CA ALA A 147 -19.20 3.89 5.52
C ALA A 147 -18.28 2.78 6.08
N ILE A 148 -16.98 3.06 6.25
CA ILE A 148 -16.00 2.05 6.72
C ILE A 148 -15.51 2.27 8.14
N ALA A 149 -15.70 3.46 8.71
CA ALA A 149 -15.06 3.83 9.98
C ALA A 149 -15.44 2.89 11.14
N GLU A 150 -16.65 2.35 11.14
CA GLU A 150 -17.14 1.43 12.17
C GLU A 150 -16.59 0.00 12.03
N VAL A 151 -16.30 -0.44 10.82
CA VAL A 151 -15.85 -1.81 10.52
C VAL A 151 -14.35 -1.91 10.24
N GLY A 152 -13.67 -0.77 10.14
CA GLY A 152 -12.30 -0.66 9.68
C GLY A 152 -11.36 0.04 10.67
N ARG A 153 -10.07 -0.22 10.48
CA ARG A 153 -8.96 0.57 11.04
C ARG A 153 -8.14 1.17 9.92
N LEU A 154 -7.81 2.45 10.06
CA LEU A 154 -6.87 3.11 9.16
C LEU A 154 -5.49 2.45 9.27
N SER A 155 -4.80 2.29 8.14
CA SER A 155 -3.45 1.71 8.10
C SER A 155 -2.43 2.71 7.58
N SER A 156 -2.75 3.41 6.49
CA SER A 156 -1.90 4.45 5.93
C SER A 156 -2.69 5.39 5.04
N VAL A 157 -2.12 6.56 4.76
CA VAL A 157 -2.58 7.48 3.71
C VAL A 157 -1.45 7.71 2.73
N GLY A 158 -1.71 8.35 1.60
CA GLY A 158 -0.66 8.58 0.63
C GLY A 158 -1.06 9.38 -0.59
N ILE A 159 -0.06 9.77 -1.35
CA ILE A 159 -0.19 10.44 -2.64
C ILE A 159 0.52 9.61 -3.69
N GLU A 160 -0.15 9.26 -4.78
CA GLU A 160 0.43 8.56 -5.93
C GLU A 160 0.20 9.36 -7.21
N GLY A 161 1.22 9.52 -8.06
CA GLY A 161 1.07 10.17 -9.38
C GLY A 161 2.37 10.67 -9.98
N SER A 162 2.29 11.32 -11.13
CA SER A 162 3.41 11.98 -11.84
C SER A 162 3.31 13.51 -11.82
N SER A 163 2.09 14.04 -11.71
CA SER A 163 1.76 15.46 -11.81
C SER A 163 0.47 15.75 -11.03
N PRO A 164 0.21 17.01 -10.62
CA PRO A 164 -0.99 17.34 -9.84
C PRO A 164 -2.31 16.93 -10.49
N SER A 165 -2.39 16.97 -11.83
CA SER A 165 -3.58 16.54 -12.59
C SER A 165 -3.78 15.02 -12.61
N GLU A 166 -2.70 14.25 -12.46
CA GLU A 166 -2.72 12.78 -12.47
C GLU A 166 -2.61 12.18 -11.05
N ALA A 167 -2.39 13.03 -10.04
CA ALA A 167 -2.20 12.64 -8.66
C ALA A 167 -3.49 12.13 -8.04
N ARG A 168 -3.32 11.17 -7.13
CA ARG A 168 -4.39 10.57 -6.35
C ARG A 168 -4.05 10.64 -4.87
N ALA A 169 -5.00 11.09 -4.08
CA ALA A 169 -5.01 10.97 -2.64
C ALA A 169 -5.62 9.62 -2.27
N LYS A 170 -4.88 8.80 -1.52
CA LYS A 170 -5.24 7.42 -1.25
C LYS A 170 -5.16 7.13 0.23
N PHE A 171 -5.99 6.20 0.70
CA PHE A 171 -5.82 5.62 2.02
C PHE A 171 -5.98 4.10 1.97
N HIS A 172 -5.33 3.44 2.92
CA HIS A 172 -5.36 2.00 3.12
C HIS A 172 -5.94 1.71 4.49
N TRP A 173 -6.77 0.68 4.57
CA TRP A 173 -7.47 0.30 5.78
C TRP A 173 -7.61 -1.21 5.87
N ARG A 174 -7.95 -1.70 7.05
CA ARG A 174 -8.13 -3.12 7.33
C ARG A 174 -9.44 -3.34 8.05
N LEU A 175 -10.08 -4.47 7.78
CA LEU A 175 -11.30 -4.87 8.48
C LEU A 175 -11.00 -5.28 9.92
N ARG A 176 -11.88 -4.90 10.84
CA ARG A 176 -11.93 -5.39 12.22
C ARG A 176 -12.86 -6.58 12.37
N THR A 177 -13.91 -6.61 11.58
CA THR A 177 -14.92 -7.67 11.54
C THR A 177 -15.04 -8.20 10.12
N PRO A 178 -15.35 -9.51 9.93
CA PRO A 178 -15.59 -10.04 8.60
C PRO A 178 -16.85 -9.42 8.00
N VAL A 179 -16.70 -8.82 6.82
CA VAL A 179 -17.81 -8.25 6.03
C VAL A 179 -17.60 -8.62 4.57
N ARG A 180 -18.68 -8.98 3.87
CA ARG A 180 -18.60 -9.21 2.42
C ARG A 180 -18.43 -7.88 1.69
N CYS A 181 -17.60 -7.84 0.65
CA CYS A 181 -17.31 -6.60 -0.07
C CYS A 181 -18.56 -5.95 -0.68
N ASP A 182 -19.49 -6.75 -1.21
CA ASP A 182 -20.75 -6.28 -1.79
C ASP A 182 -21.74 -5.72 -0.75
N LEU A 183 -21.55 -6.05 0.54
CA LEU A 183 -22.36 -5.52 1.64
C LEU A 183 -21.79 -4.24 2.25
N LEU A 184 -20.59 -3.80 1.85
CA LEU A 184 -20.01 -2.54 2.33
C LEU A 184 -20.69 -1.32 1.68
N GLY A 185 -21.41 -1.49 0.57
CA GLY A 185 -22.05 -0.38 -0.15
C GLY A 185 -21.06 0.64 -0.73
N LEU A 186 -19.81 0.21 -0.97
CA LEU A 186 -18.74 1.06 -1.45
C LEU A 186 -18.57 0.91 -2.97
N PRO A 187 -18.57 2.01 -3.74
CA PRO A 187 -18.40 1.94 -5.19
C PRO A 187 -17.10 1.21 -5.57
N LEU A 188 -17.17 0.42 -6.65
CA LEU A 188 -16.10 -0.44 -7.18
C LEU A 188 -15.80 -1.67 -6.33
N LEU A 189 -15.90 -1.61 -4.99
CA LEU A 189 -15.65 -2.79 -4.14
C LEU A 189 -16.79 -3.82 -4.19
N ASP A 190 -17.96 -3.41 -4.67
CA ASP A 190 -19.10 -4.29 -4.95
C ASP A 190 -18.94 -5.09 -6.25
N ASP A 191 -17.89 -4.85 -7.03
CA ASP A 191 -17.62 -5.61 -8.25
C ASP A 191 -17.35 -7.10 -7.94
N PRO A 192 -18.01 -8.04 -8.65
CA PRO A 192 -17.88 -9.47 -8.40
C PRO A 192 -16.45 -10.00 -8.59
N ASP A 193 -15.59 -9.30 -9.33
CA ASP A 193 -14.20 -9.71 -9.53
C ASP A 193 -13.37 -9.66 -8.24
N PHE A 194 -13.71 -8.81 -7.26
CA PHE A 194 -13.10 -8.87 -5.94
C PHE A 194 -13.39 -10.21 -5.25
N SER A 195 -14.64 -10.69 -5.34
CA SER A 195 -15.01 -12.00 -4.77
C SER A 195 -14.34 -13.15 -5.52
N ARG A 196 -14.21 -13.05 -6.85
CA ARG A 196 -13.48 -14.05 -7.66
C ARG A 196 -12.00 -14.08 -7.30
N PHE A 197 -11.37 -12.90 -7.16
CA PHE A 197 -9.99 -12.76 -6.75
C PHE A 197 -9.74 -13.38 -5.36
N LEU A 198 -10.52 -12.99 -4.35
CA LEU A 198 -10.40 -13.52 -3.00
C LEU A 198 -10.59 -15.04 -2.96
N THR A 199 -11.57 -15.56 -3.70
CA THR A 199 -11.80 -17.02 -3.81
C THR A 199 -10.59 -17.74 -4.40
N ALA A 200 -10.01 -17.21 -5.47
CA ALA A 200 -8.83 -17.80 -6.12
C ALA A 200 -7.60 -17.75 -5.22
N MET A 201 -7.48 -16.70 -4.40
CA MET A 201 -6.40 -16.59 -3.41
C MET A 201 -6.58 -17.58 -2.28
N VAL A 202 -7.73 -17.61 -1.60
CA VAL A 202 -7.88 -18.35 -0.33
C VAL A 202 -8.22 -19.84 -0.53
N GLY A 203 -8.72 -20.22 -1.70
CA GLY A 203 -8.99 -21.62 -2.06
C GLY A 203 -10.41 -22.11 -1.78
N GLY A 204 -11.38 -21.21 -1.63
CA GLY A 204 -12.81 -21.54 -1.46
C GLY A 204 -13.48 -20.82 -0.30
N ALA A 205 -14.81 -20.96 -0.19
CA ALA A 205 -15.63 -20.28 0.82
C ALA A 205 -15.45 -20.84 2.23
N ASP A 206 -14.98 -22.08 2.37
CA ASP A 206 -14.91 -22.79 3.66
C ASP A 206 -13.64 -22.46 4.48
N ARG A 207 -12.71 -21.69 3.90
CA ARG A 207 -11.48 -21.31 4.58
C ARG A 207 -11.58 -19.87 5.08
N PRO A 208 -11.58 -19.64 6.41
CA PRO A 208 -11.62 -18.28 6.94
C PRO A 208 -10.35 -17.54 6.54
N LEU A 209 -10.52 -16.38 5.93
CA LEU A 209 -9.43 -15.47 5.61
C LEU A 209 -9.10 -14.63 6.85
N PRO A 210 -7.87 -14.72 7.41
CA PRO A 210 -7.51 -13.85 8.53
C PRO A 210 -7.61 -12.39 8.09
N LEU A 211 -8.40 -11.56 8.79
CA LEU A 211 -8.58 -10.15 8.39
C LEU A 211 -7.25 -9.36 8.39
N ALA A 212 -6.30 -9.78 9.23
CA ALA A 212 -4.94 -9.24 9.25
C ALA A 212 -4.13 -9.53 7.96
N SER A 213 -4.60 -10.44 7.10
CA SER A 213 -4.03 -10.68 5.78
C SER A 213 -4.57 -9.72 4.72
N LEU A 214 -5.71 -9.06 4.97
CA LEU A 214 -6.30 -8.13 4.02
C LEU A 214 -5.86 -6.69 4.26
N VAL A 215 -5.56 -5.97 3.18
CA VAL A 215 -5.50 -4.50 3.15
C VAL A 215 -6.38 -4.03 2.02
N LEU A 216 -7.29 -3.10 2.31
CA LEU A 216 -8.15 -2.47 1.33
C LEU A 216 -7.68 -1.04 1.12
N SER A 217 -7.90 -0.47 -0.06
CA SER A 217 -7.57 0.93 -0.33
C SER A 217 -8.49 1.56 -1.35
N ALA A 218 -8.67 2.87 -1.25
CA ALA A 218 -9.41 3.69 -2.19
C ALA A 218 -8.60 4.93 -2.54
N GLY A 219 -8.55 5.25 -3.84
CA GLY A 219 -7.85 6.40 -4.39
C GLY A 219 -8.82 7.42 -4.98
N PHE A 220 -8.59 8.70 -4.67
CA PHE A 220 -9.39 9.84 -5.12
C PHE A 220 -8.51 10.81 -5.89
N SER A 221 -9.00 11.32 -7.02
CA SER A 221 -8.27 12.28 -7.84
C SER A 221 -8.01 13.56 -7.03
N VAL A 222 -6.76 14.00 -6.98
CA VAL A 222 -6.39 15.26 -6.31
C VAL A 222 -7.02 16.46 -7.01
N ALA A 223 -7.12 16.40 -8.33
CA ALA A 223 -7.65 17.49 -9.15
C ALA A 223 -9.17 17.68 -9.04
N THR A 224 -9.92 16.63 -8.67
CA THR A 224 -11.39 16.67 -8.73
C THR A 224 -12.09 16.18 -7.46
N GLY A 225 -11.42 15.40 -6.61
CA GLY A 225 -12.05 14.73 -5.47
C GLY A 225 -12.85 13.48 -5.81
N ALA A 226 -13.00 13.14 -7.10
CA ALA A 226 -13.72 11.95 -7.53
C ALA A 226 -12.97 10.66 -7.17
N LEU A 227 -13.71 9.60 -6.85
CA LEU A 227 -13.14 8.25 -6.74
C LEU A 227 -12.50 7.86 -8.07
N VAL A 228 -11.30 7.27 -8.01
CA VAL A 228 -10.54 6.84 -9.19
C VAL A 228 -10.39 5.32 -9.21
N ASP A 229 -10.07 4.72 -8.07
CA ASP A 229 -9.84 3.28 -7.99
C ASP A 229 -10.02 2.74 -6.58
N THR A 230 -10.24 1.43 -6.50
CA THR A 230 -10.22 0.65 -5.26
C THR A 230 -9.37 -0.60 -5.45
N LYS A 231 -8.86 -1.15 -4.35
CA LYS A 231 -7.95 -2.30 -4.38
C LYS A 231 -8.01 -3.11 -3.09
N ILE A 232 -7.87 -4.43 -3.22
CA ILE A 232 -7.66 -5.36 -2.11
C ILE A 232 -6.33 -6.08 -2.29
N ASP A 233 -5.47 -6.01 -1.27
CA ASP A 233 -4.24 -6.77 -1.12
C ASP A 233 -4.44 -7.94 -0.17
N VAL A 234 -3.97 -9.11 -0.57
CA VAL A 234 -3.97 -10.33 0.22
C VAL A 234 -2.53 -10.66 0.59
N CYS A 235 -2.23 -10.65 1.89
CA CYS A 235 -0.96 -11.09 2.44
C CYS A 235 -0.84 -12.59 2.24
N CYS A 236 0.16 -12.98 1.48
CA CYS A 236 0.36 -14.36 1.05
C CYS A 236 1.63 -14.96 1.66
N CYS A 237 2.15 -14.35 2.72
CA CYS A 237 3.22 -14.94 3.50
C CYS A 237 2.73 -16.19 4.24
N HIS A 238 3.68 -17.07 4.60
CA HIS A 238 3.39 -18.30 5.32
C HIS A 238 2.62 -18.06 6.63
N ALA A 239 2.93 -16.99 7.37
CA ALA A 239 2.24 -16.66 8.62
C ALA A 239 0.77 -16.25 8.43
N CYS A 240 0.38 -15.73 7.27
CA CYS A 240 -1.00 -15.29 7.01
C CYS A 240 -1.85 -16.35 6.32
N LEU A 241 -1.33 -17.00 5.26
CA LEU A 241 -2.09 -17.96 4.46
C LEU A 241 -1.43 -19.34 4.36
N GLY A 242 -0.26 -19.52 4.95
CA GLY A 242 0.48 -20.78 4.91
C GLY A 242 1.09 -21.08 3.54
N PHE A 243 1.21 -20.08 2.65
CA PHE A 243 1.70 -20.34 1.29
C PHE A 243 3.20 -20.59 1.25
N THR A 244 3.57 -21.64 0.53
CA THR A 244 4.95 -21.94 0.14
C THR A 244 5.30 -21.26 -1.19
N PRO A 245 6.59 -21.14 -1.54
CA PRO A 245 7.01 -20.66 -2.86
C PRO A 245 6.41 -21.46 -4.03
N GLU A 246 6.26 -22.77 -3.89
CA GLU A 246 5.65 -23.64 -4.90
C GLU A 246 4.18 -23.31 -5.11
N GLN A 247 3.45 -23.08 -4.01
CA GLN A 247 2.04 -22.68 -4.07
C GLN A 247 1.86 -21.30 -4.71
N TRP A 248 2.83 -20.40 -4.56
CA TRP A 248 2.86 -19.15 -5.32
C TRP A 248 3.00 -19.42 -6.81
N ASN A 249 3.98 -20.23 -7.21
CA ASN A 249 4.24 -20.57 -8.61
C ASN A 249 3.05 -21.25 -9.29
N GLU A 250 2.25 -22.03 -8.57
CA GLU A 250 1.02 -22.62 -9.08
C GLU A 250 -0.15 -21.62 -9.16
N ARG A 251 -0.28 -20.73 -8.17
CA ARG A 251 -1.42 -19.80 -8.08
C ARG A 251 -1.29 -18.60 -9.00
N LEU A 252 -0.10 -18.03 -9.15
CA LEU A 252 0.10 -16.83 -9.95
C LEU A 252 -0.43 -17.00 -11.39
N PRO A 253 -0.03 -18.03 -12.18
CA PRO A 253 -0.55 -18.20 -13.54
C PRO A 253 -2.08 -18.28 -13.60
N ARG A 254 -2.71 -18.96 -12.63
CA ARG A 254 -4.17 -19.09 -12.56
C ARG A 254 -4.86 -17.75 -12.30
N VAL A 255 -4.37 -16.98 -11.33
CA VAL A 255 -4.98 -15.68 -10.96
C VAL A 255 -4.78 -14.66 -12.08
N TYR A 256 -3.58 -14.60 -12.65
CA TYR A 256 -3.29 -13.71 -13.78
C TYR A 256 -4.10 -14.08 -15.02
N GLY A 257 -4.17 -15.38 -15.37
CA GLY A 257 -4.97 -15.88 -16.47
C GLY A 257 -6.48 -15.64 -16.31
N MET A 258 -7.00 -15.73 -15.08
CA MET A 258 -8.42 -15.45 -14.78
C MET A 258 -8.84 -14.01 -15.15
N PHE A 259 -7.91 -13.06 -15.09
CA PHE A 259 -8.15 -11.66 -15.43
C PHE A 259 -7.55 -11.25 -16.79
N GLY A 260 -6.98 -12.20 -17.55
CA GLY A 260 -6.35 -11.93 -18.83
C GLY A 260 -5.14 -10.98 -18.73
N LEU A 261 -4.40 -11.05 -17.63
CA LEU A 261 -3.25 -10.18 -17.36
C LEU A 261 -1.93 -10.92 -17.57
N GLU A 262 -0.90 -10.19 -17.96
CA GLU A 262 0.45 -10.72 -18.13
C GLU A 262 1.04 -11.15 -16.79
N LEU A 263 1.50 -12.39 -16.71
CA LEU A 263 2.21 -12.93 -15.54
C LEU A 263 3.65 -12.39 -15.50
N PRO A 264 4.07 -11.73 -14.39
CA PRO A 264 5.45 -11.31 -14.23
C PRO A 264 6.45 -12.48 -14.25
N PRO A 265 7.66 -12.30 -14.81
CA PRO A 265 8.67 -13.35 -14.92
C PRO A 265 9.43 -13.54 -13.60
N VAL A 266 8.73 -13.97 -12.54
CA VAL A 266 9.28 -14.05 -11.17
C VAL A 266 9.41 -15.48 -10.64
N ALA A 267 8.90 -16.47 -11.37
CA ALA A 267 8.81 -17.85 -10.90
C ALA A 267 10.18 -18.45 -10.53
N GLU A 268 11.20 -18.16 -11.34
CA GLU A 268 12.56 -18.63 -11.10
C GLU A 268 13.19 -17.98 -9.86
N ALA A 269 13.05 -16.66 -9.68
CA ALA A 269 13.55 -15.95 -8.51
C ALA A 269 12.85 -16.42 -7.22
N LEU A 270 11.55 -16.69 -7.27
CA LEU A 270 10.80 -17.27 -6.15
C LEU A 270 11.27 -18.70 -5.84
N ALA A 271 11.47 -19.54 -6.86
CA ALA A 271 11.94 -20.92 -6.69
C ALA A 271 13.36 -21.01 -6.12
N ARG A 272 14.22 -20.05 -6.44
CA ARG A 272 15.58 -19.94 -5.90
C ARG A 272 15.65 -19.27 -4.53
N GLY A 273 14.53 -18.77 -4.01
CA GLY A 273 14.49 -18.04 -2.75
C GLY A 273 15.19 -16.68 -2.80
N GLU A 274 15.44 -16.13 -3.99
CA GLU A 274 16.04 -14.79 -4.17
C GLU A 274 15.08 -13.68 -3.74
N CYS A 275 13.78 -13.97 -3.78
CA CYS A 275 12.71 -13.11 -3.29
C CYS A 275 11.60 -13.93 -2.63
N GLN A 276 10.73 -13.26 -1.89
CA GLN A 276 9.55 -13.85 -1.26
C GLN A 276 8.31 -13.03 -1.61
N GLY A 277 7.22 -13.72 -1.91
CA GLY A 277 5.92 -13.09 -2.12
C GLY A 277 5.33 -12.56 -0.81
N LEU A 278 5.05 -11.26 -0.75
CA LEU A 278 4.45 -10.62 0.41
C LEU A 278 2.93 -10.44 0.23
N PHE A 279 2.52 -9.76 -0.84
CA PHE A 279 1.12 -9.52 -1.18
C PHE A 279 0.85 -9.80 -2.65
N LEU A 280 -0.38 -10.25 -2.95
CA LEU A 280 -0.96 -10.07 -4.26
C LEU A 280 -2.18 -9.16 -4.11
N GLY A 281 -2.25 -8.12 -4.95
CA GLY A 281 -3.30 -7.12 -4.89
C GLY A 281 -4.10 -7.02 -6.17
N PHE A 282 -5.42 -7.09 -6.08
CA PHE A 282 -6.32 -6.82 -7.18
C PHE A 282 -6.89 -5.41 -7.08
N GLY A 283 -6.78 -4.64 -8.15
CA GLY A 283 -7.29 -3.27 -8.24
C GLY A 283 -8.20 -3.07 -9.44
N LEU A 284 -9.20 -2.22 -9.26
CA LEU A 284 -10.18 -1.84 -10.27
C LEU A 284 -10.30 -0.31 -10.30
N ASP A 285 -10.25 0.29 -11.48
CA ASP A 285 -10.53 1.72 -11.66
C ASP A 285 -11.96 2.00 -12.13
N VAL A 286 -12.38 3.26 -12.08
CA VAL A 286 -13.70 3.70 -12.55
C VAL A 286 -13.98 3.44 -14.03
N SER A 287 -12.96 3.13 -14.83
CA SER A 287 -13.11 2.73 -16.23
C SER A 287 -13.25 1.20 -16.39
N GLY A 288 -13.33 0.46 -15.29
CA GLY A 288 -13.41 -1.00 -15.28
C GLY A 288 -12.07 -1.69 -15.60
N ARG A 289 -10.94 -0.95 -15.58
CA ARG A 289 -9.63 -1.54 -15.86
C ARG A 289 -9.10 -2.26 -14.63
N ARG A 290 -8.80 -3.54 -14.83
CA ARG A 290 -8.25 -4.45 -13.84
C ARG A 290 -6.74 -4.35 -13.80
N ARG A 291 -6.16 -4.52 -12.62
CA ARG A 291 -4.71 -4.69 -12.43
C ARG A 291 -4.42 -5.67 -11.30
N LEU A 292 -3.32 -6.39 -11.43
CA LEU A 292 -2.73 -7.19 -10.36
C LEU A 292 -1.41 -6.57 -9.92
N ASN A 293 -1.15 -6.53 -8.62
CA ASN A 293 0.05 -5.97 -8.02
C ASN A 293 0.71 -7.08 -7.20
N LEU A 294 1.84 -7.59 -7.66
CA LEU A 294 2.65 -8.54 -6.93
C LEU A 294 3.71 -7.79 -6.13
N TYR A 295 3.72 -7.99 -4.83
CA TYR A 295 4.68 -7.39 -3.90
C TYR A 295 5.67 -8.44 -3.46
N LEU A 296 6.95 -8.14 -3.65
CA LEU A 296 8.07 -9.02 -3.38
C LEU A 296 9.03 -8.35 -2.41
N MET A 297 9.43 -9.07 -1.36
CA MET A 297 10.51 -8.67 -0.48
C MET A 297 11.79 -9.48 -0.80
N PRO A 298 12.98 -8.99 -0.42
CA PRO A 298 14.22 -9.74 -0.56
C PRO A 298 14.13 -11.14 0.08
N GLY A 299 14.79 -12.12 -0.54
CA GLY A 299 14.98 -13.43 0.08
C GLY A 299 15.75 -13.31 1.38
N GLY A 300 15.32 -14.03 2.43
CA GLY A 300 16.17 -14.28 3.58
C GLY A 300 17.28 -15.21 3.10
N GLY A 301 18.50 -14.70 2.95
CA GLY A 301 19.63 -15.52 2.52
C GLY A 301 19.67 -16.79 3.36
N ALA A 302 19.71 -17.95 2.71
CA ALA A 302 20.09 -19.18 3.38
C ALA A 302 21.54 -18.98 3.86
N SER A 303 21.69 -18.59 5.13
CA SER A 303 22.94 -18.75 5.87
C SER A 303 23.02 -20.17 6.41
#